data_AF-A0A7J8RPC4-F1
#
_entry.id   AF-A0A7J8RPC4-F1
#
_cell.length_a   1.000
_cell.length_b   1.000
_cell.length_c   1.000
_cell.angle_alpha   90.00
_cell.angle_beta   90.00
_cell.angle_gamma   90.00
#
_symmetry.space_group_name_H-M   'P 1'
#
loop_
_entity.id
_entity.type
_entity.pdbx_description
1 polymer ?
#
loop_
_entity_poly.entity_id
_entity_poly.type
_entity_poly.pdbx_seq_one_letter_code
_entity_poly.pdbx_strand_id
1 'polypeptide(L)'
;MAVSLQTANKPVIHHEKPANKRRRVVVTGIGLVTALGEDPDVFYNNVLQGISGITEIEKFDTSQLPSKIGAELKSFSPEGFVSSKLAMRADNFMLYLITAGKKALADGGISDEVNGQLDKTRCGIIVGSAMGGLR
;
A
#
# COMPACT_ATOMS: atom_id res chain seq x y z
N MET A 1 54.16 19.91 -22.69
CA MET A 1 54.42 19.62 -21.27
C MET A 1 53.11 19.26 -20.61
N ALA A 2 52.91 17.99 -20.27
CA ALA A 2 51.68 17.50 -19.65
C ALA A 2 51.84 17.50 -18.13
N VAL A 3 50.96 18.22 -17.42
CA VAL A 3 50.91 18.19 -15.96
C VAL A 3 49.85 17.15 -15.57
N SER A 4 50.32 16.04 -14.99
CA SER A 4 49.49 14.98 -14.41
C SER A 4 48.81 15.50 -13.15
N LEU A 5 47.47 15.56 -13.15
CA LEU A 5 46.67 15.72 -11.93
C LEU A 5 46.64 14.36 -11.22
N GLN A 6 47.45 14.22 -10.17
CA GLN A 6 47.30 13.11 -9.22
C GLN A 6 46.01 13.32 -8.43
N THR A 7 45.00 12.50 -8.71
CA THR A 7 43.82 12.35 -7.86
C THR A 7 44.25 11.70 -6.54
N ALA A 8 44.23 12.48 -5.47
CA ALA A 8 44.47 11.98 -4.12
C ALA A 8 43.44 10.90 -3.78
N ASN A 9 43.90 9.66 -3.66
CA ASN A 9 43.10 8.53 -3.23
C ASN A 9 42.79 8.70 -1.73
N LYS A 10 41.67 9.35 -1.39
CA LYS A 10 41.21 9.44 -0.01
C LYS A 10 40.89 8.03 0.51
N PRO A 11 41.37 7.63 1.69
CA PRO A 11 41.01 6.35 2.27
C PRO A 11 39.49 6.29 2.49
N VAL A 12 38.85 5.28 1.93
CA VAL A 12 37.45 4.96 2.24
C VAL A 12 37.42 4.49 3.68
N ILE A 13 36.96 5.37 4.58
CA ILE A 13 36.76 5.01 5.98
C ILE A 13 35.54 4.09 6.02
N HIS A 14 35.78 2.79 6.21
CA HIS A 14 34.72 1.85 6.54
C HIS A 14 34.22 2.18 7.95
N HIS A 15 33.12 2.91 8.04
CA HIS A 15 32.36 2.99 9.28
C HIS A 15 31.71 1.62 9.53
N GLU A 16 32.34 0.78 10.35
CA GLU A 16 31.66 -0.40 10.90
C GLU A 16 30.44 0.07 11.70
N LYS A 17 29.27 -0.20 11.15
CA LYS A 17 28.00 0.10 11.81
C LYS A 17 27.94 -0.76 13.07
N PRO A 18 27.82 -0.18 14.28
CA PRO A 18 27.81 -0.95 15.51
C PRO A 18 26.71 -2.02 15.43
N ALA A 19 27.02 -3.23 15.91
CA ALA A 19 26.10 -4.37 15.89
C ALA A 19 24.80 -3.99 16.62
N ASN A 20 23.78 -3.62 15.84
CA ASN A 20 22.48 -3.29 16.39
C ASN A 20 21.80 -4.60 16.82
N LYS A 21 21.66 -4.82 18.13
CA LYS A 21 20.96 -5.99 18.70
C LYS A 21 19.49 -6.07 18.29
N ARG A 22 18.93 -5.05 17.64
CA ARG A 22 17.55 -5.05 17.12
C ARG A 22 17.52 -5.63 15.70
N ARG A 23 16.52 -6.49 15.43
CA ARG A 23 16.27 -7.02 14.09
C ARG A 23 15.97 -5.89 13.12
N ARG A 24 16.59 -5.91 11.94
CA ARG A 24 16.23 -5.01 10.85
C ARG A 24 14.85 -5.40 10.32
N VAL A 25 14.04 -4.40 10.05
CA VAL A 25 12.72 -4.55 9.41
C VAL A 25 12.80 -3.88 8.05
N VAL A 26 12.22 -4.54 7.05
CA VAL A 26 12.16 -4.04 5.67
C VAL A 26 10.71 -4.15 5.18
N VAL A 27 10.35 -3.29 4.23
CA VAL A 27 9.08 -3.40 3.50
C VAL A 27 9.37 -4.24 2.26
N THR A 28 8.65 -5.35 2.11
CA THR A 28 8.85 -6.28 0.99
C THR A 28 7.79 -6.15 -0.08
N GLY A 29 6.61 -5.62 0.25
CA GLY A 29 5.55 -5.39 -0.72
C GLY A 29 4.58 -4.32 -0.26
N ILE A 30 3.90 -3.70 -1.22
CA ILE A 30 2.89 -2.65 -1.03
C ILE A 30 1.60 -3.04 -1.75
N GLY A 31 0.47 -2.68 -1.15
CA GLY A 31 -0.83 -2.87 -1.75
C GLY A 31 -1.75 -1.76 -1.30
N LEU A 32 -2.57 -1.28 -2.23
CA LEU A 32 -3.39 -0.10 -2.03
C LEU A 32 -4.71 -0.20 -2.81
N VAL A 33 -5.70 0.52 -2.29
CA VAL A 33 -7.01 0.73 -2.90
C VAL A 33 -7.35 2.19 -2.64
N THR A 34 -7.25 3.04 -3.66
CA THR A 34 -7.40 4.50 -3.52
C THR A 34 -8.19 5.10 -4.68
N ALA A 35 -8.74 6.29 -4.49
CA ALA A 35 -9.39 7.06 -5.57
C ALA A 35 -8.41 7.48 -6.69
N LEU A 36 -7.10 7.41 -6.45
CA LEU A 36 -6.04 7.70 -7.43
C LEU A 36 -5.50 6.46 -8.13
N GLY A 37 -6.08 5.29 -7.87
CA GLY A 37 -5.64 4.03 -8.47
C GLY A 37 -5.55 2.90 -7.45
N GLU A 38 -5.50 1.71 -8.01
CA GLU A 38 -5.47 0.42 -7.32
C GLU A 38 -4.19 -0.37 -7.55
N ASP A 39 -3.30 0.19 -8.38
CA ASP A 39 -1.97 -0.30 -8.71
C ASP A 39 -0.91 0.69 -8.17
N PRO A 40 0.19 0.21 -7.54
CA PRO A 40 1.20 1.09 -6.94
C PRO A 40 1.84 2.09 -7.91
N ASP A 41 2.16 1.66 -9.14
CA ASP A 41 2.81 2.52 -10.12
C ASP A 41 1.84 3.57 -10.65
N VAL A 42 0.58 3.18 -10.93
CA VAL A 42 -0.47 4.11 -11.33
C VAL A 42 -0.71 5.16 -10.23
N PHE A 43 -0.88 4.72 -8.98
CA PHE A 43 -1.06 5.62 -7.85
C PHE A 43 0.11 6.60 -7.71
N TYR A 44 1.34 6.08 -7.75
CA TYR A 44 2.54 6.89 -7.59
C TYR A 44 2.67 7.95 -8.70
N ASN A 45 2.46 7.54 -9.95
CA ASN A 45 2.50 8.46 -11.09
C ASN A 45 1.41 9.53 -11.01
N ASN A 46 0.18 9.18 -10.63
CA ASN A 46 -0.90 10.14 -10.45
C ASN A 46 -0.58 11.16 -9.36
N VAL A 47 0.02 10.72 -8.25
CA VAL A 47 0.49 11.62 -7.18
C VAL A 47 1.59 12.56 -7.69
N LEU A 48 2.58 12.05 -8.42
CA LEU A 48 3.66 12.88 -8.98
C LEU A 48 3.15 13.90 -10.01
N GLN A 49 2.12 13.56 -10.76
CA GLN A 49 1.49 14.44 -11.74
C GLN A 49 0.52 15.46 -11.11
N GLY A 50 0.26 15.36 -9.80
CA GLY A 50 -0.68 16.24 -9.11
C GLY A 50 -2.14 15.99 -9.49
N ILE A 51 -2.49 14.77 -9.91
CA ILE A 51 -3.87 14.40 -10.21
C ILE A 51 -4.69 14.41 -8.92
N SER A 52 -5.85 15.05 -8.95
CA SER A 52 -6.80 15.04 -7.84
C SER A 52 -7.76 13.87 -7.98
N GLY A 53 -7.94 13.10 -6.90
CA GLY A 53 -8.98 12.07 -6.80
C GLY A 53 -10.32 12.60 -6.28
N ILE A 54 -10.44 13.90 -6.04
CA ILE A 54 -11.65 14.53 -5.51
C ILE A 54 -12.62 14.81 -6.65
N THR A 55 -13.83 14.29 -6.53
CA THR A 55 -14.94 14.53 -7.46
C THR A 55 -16.20 14.88 -6.69
N GLU A 56 -17.29 15.19 -7.40
CA GLU A 56 -18.63 15.12 -6.81
C GLU A 56 -18.89 13.71 -6.26
N ILE A 57 -19.58 13.67 -5.11
CA ILE A 57 -19.99 12.43 -4.45
C ILE A 57 -21.22 11.88 -5.18
N GLU A 58 -21.12 10.64 -5.67
CA GLU A 58 -22.18 9.96 -6.41
C GLU A 58 -22.79 8.79 -5.61
N LYS A 59 -22.14 8.36 -4.51
CA LYS A 59 -22.56 7.17 -3.75
C LYS A 59 -23.82 7.37 -2.92
N PHE A 60 -24.18 8.62 -2.61
CA PHE A 60 -25.39 8.98 -1.85
C PHE A 60 -25.79 10.44 -2.13
N ASP A 61 -27.03 10.82 -1.79
CA ASP A 61 -27.52 12.19 -2.00
C ASP A 61 -26.84 13.18 -1.03
N THR A 62 -26.13 14.16 -1.59
CA THR A 62 -25.44 15.22 -0.86
C THR A 62 -26.19 16.56 -0.87
N SER A 63 -27.43 16.61 -1.38
CA SER A 63 -28.20 17.85 -1.54
C SER A 63 -28.33 18.69 -0.25
N GLN A 64 -28.47 18.02 0.89
CA GLN A 64 -28.62 18.62 2.23
C GLN A 64 -27.30 18.81 2.98
N LEU A 65 -26.16 18.43 2.39
CA LEU A 65 -24.86 18.51 3.04
C LEU A 65 -24.10 19.78 2.65
N PRO A 66 -23.32 20.37 3.59
CA PRO A 66 -22.49 21.53 3.29
C PRO A 66 -21.33 21.20 2.34
N SER A 67 -20.86 19.94 2.30
CA SER A 67 -19.86 19.46 1.34
C SER A 67 -20.47 18.42 0.42
N LYS A 68 -20.17 18.53 -0.88
CA LYS A 68 -20.70 17.67 -1.96
C LYS A 68 -19.60 16.94 -2.74
N ILE A 69 -18.35 17.13 -2.32
CA ILE A 69 -17.17 16.57 -2.97
C ILE A 69 -16.42 15.63 -2.03
N GLY A 70 -15.79 14.62 -2.61
CA GLY A 70 -15.05 13.59 -1.88
C GLY A 70 -14.19 12.74 -2.82
N ALA A 71 -13.31 11.93 -2.24
CA ALA A 71 -12.50 10.97 -2.97
C ALA A 71 -13.18 9.59 -2.93
N GLU A 72 -14.03 9.32 -3.91
CA GLU A 72 -14.74 8.04 -4.00
C GLU A 72 -13.95 6.99 -4.78
N LEU A 73 -14.07 5.73 -4.34
CA LEU A 73 -13.64 4.58 -5.12
C LEU A 73 -14.75 4.23 -6.14
N LYS A 74 -14.69 4.80 -7.34
CA LYS A 74 -15.76 4.67 -8.35
C LYS A 74 -15.87 3.29 -8.99
N SER A 75 -14.76 2.54 -9.07
CA SER A 75 -14.70 1.27 -9.80
C SER A 75 -14.10 0.12 -8.97
N PHE A 76 -14.20 0.22 -7.64
CA PHE A 76 -13.67 -0.83 -6.77
C PHE A 76 -14.47 -2.12 -6.91
N SER A 77 -13.74 -3.23 -7.09
CA SER A 77 -14.30 -4.58 -7.00
C SER A 77 -13.44 -5.45 -6.08
N PRO A 78 -14.04 -6.17 -5.11
CA PRO A 78 -13.32 -7.14 -4.29
C PRO A 78 -13.15 -8.50 -4.99
N GLU A 79 -13.63 -8.65 -6.22
CA GLU A 79 -13.59 -9.91 -6.97
C GLU A 79 -12.17 -10.43 -7.15
N GLY A 80 -11.99 -11.75 -7.08
CA GLY A 80 -10.67 -12.39 -7.11
C GLY A 80 -9.88 -12.25 -5.79
N PHE A 81 -10.14 -11.23 -4.98
CA PHE A 81 -9.48 -11.03 -3.69
C PHE A 81 -10.31 -11.51 -2.50
N VAL A 82 -11.64 -11.39 -2.55
CA VAL A 82 -12.52 -11.78 -1.46
C VAL A 82 -13.54 -12.79 -1.97
N SER A 83 -13.83 -13.82 -1.16
CA SER A 83 -14.87 -14.79 -1.51
C SER A 83 -16.24 -14.10 -1.54
N SER A 84 -17.11 -14.49 -2.48
CA SER A 84 -18.45 -13.91 -2.62
C SER A 84 -19.25 -13.93 -1.31
N LYS A 85 -19.17 -15.03 -0.56
CA LYS A 85 -19.82 -15.18 0.75
C LYS A 85 -19.36 -14.13 1.77
N LEU A 86 -18.07 -13.78 1.79
CA LEU A 86 -17.54 -12.74 2.68
C LEU A 86 -17.85 -11.35 2.13
N ALA A 87 -17.75 -11.15 0.80
CA ALA A 87 -18.06 -9.89 0.14
C ALA A 87 -19.48 -9.40 0.44
N MET A 88 -20.45 -10.31 0.51
CA MET A 88 -21.84 -9.97 0.85
C MET A 88 -22.05 -9.54 2.31
N ARG A 89 -21.16 -9.92 3.23
CA ARG A 89 -21.34 -9.73 4.68
C ARG A 89 -20.44 -8.66 5.27
N ALA A 90 -19.32 -8.38 4.60
CA ALA A 90 -18.33 -7.43 5.03
C ALA A 90 -18.76 -6.01 4.68
N ASP A 91 -18.35 -5.05 5.51
CA ASP A 91 -18.46 -3.64 5.16
C ASP A 91 -17.37 -3.26 4.13
N ASN A 92 -17.61 -2.22 3.34
CA ASN A 92 -16.68 -1.71 2.33
C ASN A 92 -15.28 -1.49 2.90
N PHE A 93 -15.14 -0.93 4.11
CA PHE A 93 -13.81 -0.70 4.68
C PHE A 93 -13.02 -2.02 4.86
N MET A 94 -13.69 -3.12 5.24
CA MET A 94 -13.04 -4.43 5.37
C MET A 94 -12.62 -4.96 4.01
N LEU A 95 -13.45 -4.76 2.98
CA LEU A 95 -13.15 -5.18 1.61
C LEU A 95 -11.92 -4.46 1.07
N TYR A 96 -11.80 -3.14 1.31
CA TYR A 96 -10.63 -2.37 0.92
C TYR A 96 -9.37 -2.89 1.62
N LEU A 97 -9.45 -3.12 2.93
CA LEU A 97 -8.32 -3.60 3.74
C LEU A 97 -7.84 -5.00 3.31
N ILE A 98 -8.77 -5.93 3.10
CA ILE A 98 -8.42 -7.30 2.66
C ILE A 98 -7.82 -7.27 1.26
N THR A 99 -8.41 -6.49 0.35
CA THR A 99 -7.93 -6.37 -1.03
C THR A 99 -6.53 -5.77 -1.07
N ALA A 100 -6.30 -4.64 -0.39
CA ALA A 100 -4.99 -4.01 -0.29
C ALA A 100 -3.95 -4.94 0.37
N GLY A 101 -4.31 -5.64 1.44
CA GLY A 101 -3.42 -6.59 2.12
C GLY A 101 -3.01 -7.75 1.21
N LYS A 102 -3.94 -8.31 0.43
CA LYS A 102 -3.63 -9.37 -0.54
C LYS A 102 -2.75 -8.88 -1.69
N LYS A 103 -2.99 -7.67 -2.19
CA LYS A 103 -2.11 -7.03 -3.18
C LYS A 103 -0.68 -6.86 -2.63
N ALA A 104 -0.54 -6.44 -1.37
CA ALA A 104 0.77 -6.28 -0.72
C ALA A 104 1.52 -7.61 -0.56
N LEU A 105 0.81 -8.70 -0.24
CA LEU A 105 1.40 -10.03 -0.18
C LEU A 105 1.89 -10.49 -1.56
N ALA A 106 1.08 -10.29 -2.59
CA ALA A 106 1.44 -10.65 -3.96
C ALA A 106 2.65 -9.85 -4.47
N ASP A 107 2.66 -8.54 -4.25
CA ASP A 107 3.79 -7.65 -4.58
C ASP A 107 5.07 -8.07 -3.82
N GLY A 108 4.92 -8.50 -2.57
CA GLY A 108 6.00 -9.05 -1.76
C GLY A 108 6.46 -10.46 -2.14
N GLY A 109 5.96 -11.02 -3.24
CA GLY A 109 6.32 -12.36 -3.72
C GLY A 109 5.75 -13.51 -2.87
N ILE A 110 4.75 -13.25 -2.03
CA ILE A 110 4.08 -14.26 -1.21
C ILE A 110 2.93 -14.87 -2.03
N SER A 111 3.27 -15.81 -2.91
CA SER A 111 2.29 -16.63 -3.65
C SER A 111 1.53 -17.57 -2.71
N ASP A 112 0.46 -18.22 -3.18
CA ASP A 112 -0.28 -19.22 -2.41
C ASP A 112 0.62 -20.38 -1.95
N GLU A 113 1.58 -20.78 -2.80
CA GLU A 113 2.57 -21.81 -2.49
C GLU A 113 3.51 -21.37 -1.36
N VAL A 114 4.08 -20.16 -1.47
CA VAL A 114 4.95 -19.58 -0.43
C VAL A 114 4.16 -19.41 0.86
N ASN A 115 2.94 -18.90 0.77
CA ASN A 115 2.05 -18.73 1.90
C ASN A 115 1.78 -20.07 2.61
N GLY A 116 1.62 -21.17 1.88
CA GLY A 116 1.44 -22.51 2.45
C GLY A 116 2.64 -23.01 3.27
N GLN A 117 3.84 -22.49 3.02
CA GLN A 117 5.09 -22.89 3.68
C GLN A 117 5.48 -21.99 4.86
N LEU A 118 4.85 -20.82 5.00
CA LEU A 118 5.15 -19.89 6.10
C LEU A 118 4.69 -20.45 7.46
N ASP A 119 5.58 -20.40 8.45
CA ASP A 119 5.23 -20.63 9.85
C ASP A 119 4.28 -19.53 10.35
N LYS A 120 3.00 -19.88 10.50
CA LYS A 120 1.94 -18.94 10.90
C LYS A 120 2.11 -18.40 12.32
N THR A 121 2.86 -19.07 13.19
CA THR A 121 3.15 -18.54 14.54
C THR A 121 4.10 -17.34 14.52
N ARG A 122 4.78 -17.15 13.38
CA ARG A 122 5.71 -16.04 13.11
C ARG A 122 5.10 -14.96 12.23
N CYS A 123 3.87 -15.15 11.74
CA CYS A 123 3.14 -14.20 10.91
C CYS A 123 2.10 -13.48 11.77
N GLY A 124 2.13 -12.15 11.76
CA GLY A 124 1.15 -11.30 12.43
C GLY A 124 0.42 -10.40 11.45
N ILE A 125 -0.80 -10.00 11.80
CA ILE A 125 -1.58 -9.01 11.07
C ILE A 125 -1.93 -7.89 12.05
N ILE A 126 -1.58 -6.66 11.68
CA ILE A 126 -1.97 -5.46 12.43
C ILE A 126 -2.65 -4.53 11.42
N VAL A 127 -3.95 -4.33 11.60
CA VAL A 127 -4.78 -3.51 10.73
C VAL A 127 -5.68 -2.65 11.62
N GLY A 128 -5.88 -1.39 11.23
CA GLY A 128 -6.73 -0.45 11.95
C GLY A 128 -7.72 0.23 11.01
N SER A 129 -8.90 0.55 11.55
CA SER A 129 -9.87 1.46 10.95
C SER A 129 -10.39 2.37 12.04
N ALA A 130 -10.46 3.68 11.77
CA ALA A 130 -10.87 4.66 12.77
C ALA A 130 -12.39 4.61 13.03
N MET A 131 -13.19 4.57 11.97
CA MET A 131 -14.67 4.59 12.07
C MET A 131 -15.30 3.22 11.81
N GLY A 132 -14.54 2.25 11.30
CA GLY A 132 -15.07 0.93 10.97
C GLY A 132 -16.16 1.01 9.90
N GLY A 133 -17.23 0.22 10.09
CA GLY A 133 -18.35 0.09 9.16
C GLY A 133 -19.39 1.17 9.40
N LEU A 134 -19.02 2.42 9.11
CA LEU A 134 -19.97 3.53 9.10
C LEU A 134 -20.75 3.48 7.78
N ARG A 135 -22.07 3.38 7.88
CA ARG A 135 -22.99 3.55 6.77
C ARG A 135 -23.76 4.84 6.93
#